data_AF-A0A433CY70-F1
#
_entry.id   AF-A0A433CY70-F1
#
_cell.length_a   1.000
_cell.length_b   1.000
_cell.length_c   1.000
_cell.angle_alpha   90.00
_cell.angle_beta   90.00
_cell.angle_gamma   90.00
#
_symmetry.space_group_name_H-M   'P 1'
#
loop_
_entity.id
_entity.type
_entity.pdbx_description
1 polymer ?
#
loop_
_entity_poly.entity_id
_entity_poly.type
_entity_poly.pdbx_seq_one_letter_code
_entity_poly.pdbx_strand_id
1 'polypeptide(L)'
;MTALEESLANVDDAVASCMAQINDCRELLDETRLTVHNTQPTLFALWSGANKLDNLFHQIDQLEEFVDLMKKNINEVSERIDEMERTLSKPISIPIPLTSLIMPNSSHCSMTGDQSSQPYFPPPHPVEIFRTSDFFVGSAKMAELVVAGGRQPSQR
;
A
#
# COMPACT_ATOMS: atom_id res chain seq x y z
N MET A 1 -71.30 -19.64 -50.51
CA MET A 1 -69.92 -19.48 -50.99
C MET A 1 -69.15 -18.41 -50.21
N THR A 2 -69.84 -17.44 -49.59
CA THR A 2 -69.26 -16.29 -48.86
C THR A 2 -68.59 -16.60 -47.52
N ALA A 3 -69.11 -17.54 -46.72
CA ALA A 3 -68.56 -17.81 -45.37
C ALA A 3 -67.13 -18.40 -45.38
N LEU A 4 -66.78 -19.15 -46.43
CA LEU A 4 -65.44 -19.72 -46.57
C LEU A 4 -64.43 -18.66 -47.02
N GLU A 5 -64.84 -17.73 -47.90
CA GLU A 5 -64.02 -16.61 -48.34
C GLU A 5 -63.73 -15.63 -47.19
N GLU A 6 -64.74 -15.34 -46.36
CA GLU A 6 -64.58 -14.51 -45.15
C GLU A 6 -63.65 -15.17 -44.12
N SER A 7 -63.80 -16.49 -43.91
CA SER A 7 -62.90 -17.23 -43.03
C SER A 7 -61.47 -17.26 -43.56
N LEU A 8 -61.25 -17.32 -44.88
CA LEU A 8 -59.92 -17.30 -45.47
C LEU A 8 -59.26 -15.93 -45.30
N ALA A 9 -60.01 -14.84 -45.55
CA ALA A 9 -59.52 -13.48 -45.35
C ALA A 9 -59.12 -13.21 -43.89
N ASN A 10 -59.91 -13.66 -42.92
CA ASN A 10 -59.58 -13.53 -41.50
C ASN A 10 -58.29 -14.28 -41.11
N VAL A 11 -58.04 -15.44 -41.72
CA VAL A 11 -56.80 -16.21 -41.48
C VAL A 11 -55.61 -15.48 -42.10
N ASP A 12 -55.73 -14.95 -43.31
CA ASP A 12 -54.68 -14.20 -43.98
C ASP A 12 -54.29 -12.93 -43.19
N ASP A 13 -55.28 -12.19 -42.68
CA ASP A 13 -55.05 -11.03 -41.81
C ASP A 13 -54.35 -11.41 -40.51
N ALA A 14 -54.76 -12.52 -39.89
CA ALA A 14 -54.12 -13.03 -38.68
C ALA A 14 -52.67 -13.47 -38.93
N VAL A 15 -52.40 -14.11 -40.06
CA VAL A 15 -51.04 -14.51 -40.47
C VAL A 15 -50.18 -13.28 -40.76
N ALA A 16 -50.71 -12.28 -41.47
CA ALA A 16 -50.00 -11.03 -41.75
C ALA A 16 -49.67 -10.28 -40.45
N SER A 17 -50.63 -10.19 -39.51
CA SER A 17 -50.42 -9.59 -38.19
C SER A 17 -49.36 -10.35 -37.38
N CYS A 18 -49.43 -11.69 -37.35
CA CYS A 18 -48.44 -12.52 -36.68
C CYS A 18 -47.04 -12.34 -37.28
N MET A 19 -46.93 -12.28 -38.62
CA MET A 19 -45.67 -12.07 -39.31
C MET A 19 -45.06 -10.69 -39.00
N ALA A 20 -45.90 -9.65 -38.91
CA ALA A 20 -45.45 -8.34 -38.47
C ALA A 20 -44.90 -8.38 -37.03
N GLN A 21 -45.62 -9.01 -36.10
CA GLN A 21 -45.16 -9.15 -34.72
C GLN A 21 -43.84 -9.95 -34.61
N ILE A 22 -43.67 -11.00 -35.40
CA ILE A 22 -42.42 -11.77 -35.45
C ILE A 22 -41.25 -10.89 -35.91
N ASN A 23 -41.47 -10.05 -36.91
CA ASN A 23 -40.44 -9.13 -37.40
C ASN A 23 -40.09 -8.07 -36.35
N ASP A 24 -41.10 -7.48 -35.69
CA ASP A 24 -40.89 -6.51 -34.61
C ASP A 24 -40.12 -7.12 -33.44
N CYS A 25 -40.49 -8.34 -33.02
CA CYS A 25 -39.78 -9.07 -31.98
C CYS A 25 -38.33 -9.37 -32.37
N ARG A 26 -38.08 -9.67 -33.65
CA ARG A 26 -36.74 -9.93 -34.17
C ARG A 26 -35.87 -8.68 -34.12
N GLU A 27 -36.41 -7.53 -34.52
CA GLU A 27 -35.71 -6.24 -34.47
C GLU A 27 -35.35 -5.88 -33.02
N LEU A 28 -36.31 -6.01 -32.09
CA LEU A 28 -36.06 -5.77 -30.65
C LEU A 28 -35.00 -6.71 -30.07
N LEU A 29 -34.97 -7.98 -30.50
CA LEU A 29 -33.96 -8.93 -30.07
C LEU A 29 -32.56 -8.52 -30.56
N ASP A 30 -32.45 -8.10 -31.82
CA ASP A 30 -31.19 -7.65 -32.41
C ASP A 30 -30.68 -6.36 -31.73
N GLU A 31 -31.58 -5.40 -31.45
CA GLU A 31 -31.26 -4.19 -30.69
C GLU A 31 -30.79 -4.52 -29.26
N THR A 32 -31.49 -5.42 -28.58
CA THR A 32 -31.13 -5.85 -27.22
C THR A 32 -29.76 -6.53 -27.22
N ARG A 33 -29.51 -7.41 -28.19
CA ARG A 33 -28.22 -8.11 -28.33
C ARG A 33 -27.08 -7.13 -28.58
N LEU A 34 -27.31 -6.12 -29.43
CA LEU A 34 -26.33 -5.07 -29.69
C LEU A 34 -26.07 -4.23 -28.42
N THR A 35 -27.12 -3.87 -27.69
CA THR A 35 -27.02 -3.11 -26.43
C THR A 35 -26.24 -3.89 -25.38
N VAL A 36 -26.51 -5.18 -25.21
CA VAL A 36 -25.76 -6.06 -24.29
C VAL A 36 -24.29 -6.13 -24.69
N HIS A 37 -24.00 -6.35 -25.97
CA HIS A 37 -22.63 -6.40 -26.48
C HIS A 37 -21.87 -5.08 -26.23
N ASN A 38 -22.53 -3.94 -26.41
CA ASN A 38 -21.92 -2.62 -26.22
C ASN A 38 -21.74 -2.24 -24.74
N THR A 39 -22.60 -2.74 -23.84
CA THR A 39 -22.52 -2.44 -22.40
C THR A 39 -21.59 -3.38 -21.63
N GLN A 40 -21.36 -4.59 -22.13
CA GLN A 40 -20.44 -5.57 -21.55
C GLN A 40 -19.01 -5.04 -21.30
N PRO A 41 -18.33 -4.34 -22.23
CA PRO A 41 -17.00 -3.79 -21.95
C PRO A 41 -17.02 -2.73 -20.84
N THR A 42 -18.08 -1.91 -20.78
CA THR A 42 -18.24 -0.91 -19.72
C THR A 42 -18.42 -1.55 -18.36
N LEU A 43 -19.21 -2.62 -18.27
CA LEU A 43 -19.36 -3.40 -17.03
C LEU A 43 -18.03 -4.03 -16.58
N PHE A 44 -17.26 -4.58 -17.52
CA PHE A 44 -15.95 -5.15 -17.21
C PHE A 44 -14.96 -4.07 -16.74
N ALA A 45 -14.95 -2.91 -17.38
CA ALA A 45 -14.11 -1.78 -16.97
C ALA A 45 -14.48 -1.27 -15.57
N LEU A 46 -15.79 -1.17 -15.27
CA LEU A 46 -16.28 -0.77 -13.96
C LEU A 46 -15.87 -1.76 -12.88
N TRP A 47 -16.04 -3.07 -13.13
CA TRP A 47 -15.63 -4.11 -12.20
C TRP A 47 -14.12 -4.14 -11.96
N SER A 48 -13.32 -3.98 -13.03
CA SER A 48 -11.87 -3.86 -12.91
C SER A 48 -11.47 -2.61 -12.10
N GLY A 49 -12.16 -1.49 -12.31
CA GLY A 49 -11.95 -0.26 -11.54
C GLY A 49 -12.27 -0.43 -10.05
N ALA A 50 -13.38 -1.09 -9.72
CA ALA A 50 -13.75 -1.39 -8.35
C ALA A 50 -12.69 -2.24 -7.64
N ASN A 51 -12.22 -3.32 -8.26
CA ASN A 51 -11.15 -4.15 -7.68
C ASN A 51 -9.83 -3.40 -7.46
N LYS A 52 -9.49 -2.46 -8.37
CA LYS A 52 -8.32 -1.60 -8.18
C LYS A 52 -8.49 -0.67 -6.98
N LEU A 53 -9.69 -0.13 -6.81
CA LEU A 53 -10.00 0.75 -5.68
C LEU A 53 -9.94 0.00 -4.35
N ASP A 54 -10.48 -1.22 -4.29
CA ASP A 54 -10.39 -2.08 -3.10
C ASP A 54 -8.93 -2.39 -2.73
N ASN A 55 -8.09 -2.68 -3.73
CA ASN A 55 -6.65 -2.88 -3.50
C ASN A 55 -5.98 -1.60 -2.98
N LEU A 56 -6.32 -0.43 -3.53
CA LEU A 56 -5.80 0.84 -3.05
C LEU A 56 -6.21 1.12 -1.61
N PHE A 57 -7.46 0.85 -1.22
CA PHE A 57 -7.88 0.99 0.17
C PHE A 57 -7.10 0.05 1.09
N HIS A 58 -6.91 -1.20 0.68
CA HIS A 58 -6.09 -2.13 1.45
C HIS A 58 -4.63 -1.64 1.62
N GLN A 59 -4.04 -1.04 0.59
CA GLN A 59 -2.70 -0.44 0.67
C GLN A 59 -2.67 0.80 1.60
N ILE A 60 -3.74 1.59 1.62
CA ILE A 60 -3.87 2.72 2.55
C ILE A 60 -3.92 2.21 3.99
N ASP A 61 -4.72 1.18 4.27
CA ASP A 61 -4.81 0.58 5.60
C ASP A 61 -3.43 0.07 6.08
N GLN A 62 -2.69 -0.63 5.21
CA GLN A 62 -1.33 -1.08 5.50
C GLN A 62 -0.36 0.08 5.78
N LEU A 63 -0.51 1.19 5.07
CA LEU A 63 0.32 2.37 5.28
C LEU A 63 -0.01 3.07 6.61
N GLU A 64 -1.29 3.11 7.00
CA GLU A 64 -1.72 3.64 8.29
C GLU A 64 -1.15 2.82 9.44
N GLU A 65 -1.25 1.48 9.37
CA GLU A 65 -0.63 0.58 10.35
C GLU A 65 0.88 0.78 10.46
N PHE A 66 1.56 0.94 9.31
CA PHE A 66 3.00 1.20 9.29
C PHE A 66 3.36 2.54 9.94
N VAL A 67 2.58 3.59 9.68
CA VAL A 67 2.78 4.90 10.30
C VAL A 67 2.58 4.83 11.81
N ASP A 68 1.57 4.11 12.28
CA ASP A 68 1.34 3.93 13.72
C ASP A 68 2.46 3.14 14.39
N LEU A 69 3.00 2.13 13.72
CA LEU A 69 4.19 1.42 14.17
C LEU A 69 5.41 2.36 14.27
N MET A 70 5.64 3.21 13.26
CA MET A 70 6.73 4.20 13.31
C MET A 70 6.55 5.20 14.44
N LYS A 71 5.33 5.71 14.68
CA LYS A 71 5.05 6.60 15.82
C LYS A 71 5.40 5.92 17.14
N LYS A 72 5.02 4.65 17.31
CA LYS A 72 5.34 3.87 18.50
C LYS A 72 6.86 3.73 18.68
N ASN A 73 7.59 3.43 17.61
CA ASN A 73 9.04 3.30 17.64
C ASN A 73 9.72 4.64 18.01
N ILE A 74 9.28 5.75 17.42
CA ILE A 74 9.78 7.09 17.76
C ILE A 74 9.54 7.42 19.23
N ASN A 75 8.35 7.13 19.76
CA ASN A 75 8.04 7.35 21.17
C ASN A 75 8.96 6.52 22.08
N GLU A 76 9.18 5.25 21.74
CA GLU A 76 10.08 4.38 22.51
C GLU A 76 11.53 4.88 22.47
N VAL A 77 12.02 5.30 21.30
CA VAL A 77 13.37 5.88 21.17
C VAL A 77 13.47 7.19 21.96
N SER A 78 12.46 8.04 21.93
CA SER A 78 12.42 9.30 22.70
C SER A 78 12.47 9.03 24.21
N GLU A 79 11.66 8.08 24.71
CA GLU A 79 11.67 7.69 26.13
C GLU A 79 13.03 7.13 26.56
N ARG A 80 13.71 6.36 25.69
CA ARG A 80 15.07 5.86 25.95
C ARG A 80 16.10 6.99 26.01
N ILE A 81 15.98 8.00 25.14
CA ILE A 81 16.85 9.20 25.18
C ILE A 81 16.61 9.96 26.48
N ASP A 82 15.36 10.21 26.86
CA ASP A 82 15.01 10.90 28.11
C ASP A 82 15.59 10.17 29.35
N GLU A 83 15.53 8.84 29.37
CA GLU A 83 16.11 8.04 30.46
C GLU A 83 17.65 8.12 30.46
N MET A 84 18.29 8.08 29.29
CA MET A 84 19.73 8.27 29.16
C MET A 84 20.16 9.67 29.63
N GLU A 85 19.43 10.72 29.26
CA GLU A 85 19.69 12.09 29.71
C GLU A 85 19.50 12.23 31.23
N ARG A 86 18.49 11.59 31.83
CA ARG A 86 18.31 11.55 33.29
C ARG A 86 19.46 10.85 33.99
N THR A 87 19.95 9.72 33.45
CA THR A 87 21.08 9.01 34.05
C THR A 87 22.38 9.81 33.98
N LEU A 88 22.59 10.57 32.90
CA LEU A 88 23.73 11.49 32.74
C LEU A 88 23.60 12.78 33.57
N SER A 89 22.38 13.29 33.76
CA SER A 89 22.10 14.51 34.53
C SER A 89 22.14 14.30 36.04
N LYS A 90 22.18 13.04 36.52
CA LYS A 90 22.46 12.75 37.93
C LYS A 90 23.93 13.12 38.19
N PRO A 91 24.22 14.16 39.02
CA PRO A 91 25.59 14.52 39.30
C PRO A 91 26.28 13.34 39.98
N ILE A 92 27.34 12.86 39.33
CA ILE A 92 28.35 12.00 39.95
C ILE A 92 28.89 12.80 41.14
N SER A 93 28.35 12.51 42.32
CA SER A 93 28.83 13.01 43.61
C SER A 93 30.12 12.28 43.98
N ILE A 94 31.13 12.40 43.12
CA ILE A 94 32.50 12.04 43.44
C ILE A 94 33.26 13.36 43.58
N PRO A 95 33.80 13.71 44.76
CA PRO A 95 34.64 14.88 44.91
C PRO A 95 35.94 14.63 44.13
N ILE A 96 36.07 15.22 42.95
CA ILE A 96 37.32 15.23 42.17
C ILE A 96 38.14 16.43 42.67
N PRO A 97 39.29 16.23 43.35
CA PRO A 97 40.22 17.33 43.61
C PRO A 97 40.87 17.76 42.29
N LEU A 98 40.71 19.05 41.96
CA LEU A 98 41.21 19.73 40.76
C LEU A 98 42.75 19.91 40.80
N THR A 99 43.53 18.82 40.71
CA THR A 99 45.01 18.92 40.74
C THR A 99 45.77 18.09 39.69
N SER A 100 45.15 17.72 38.57
CA SER A 100 45.89 17.00 37.51
C SER A 100 45.47 17.42 36.11
N LEU A 101 45.69 18.70 35.81
CA LEU A 101 45.74 19.25 34.45
C LEU A 101 47.22 19.41 34.05
N ILE A 102 47.94 18.29 33.97
CA ILE A 102 49.29 18.22 33.40
C ILE A 102 49.34 16.97 32.55
N MET A 103 49.38 17.13 31.22
CA MET A 103 49.81 16.05 30.34
C MET A 103 51.29 15.74 30.62
N PRO A 104 51.67 14.46 30.55
CA PRO A 104 52.73 14.16 29.60
C PRO A 104 52.48 12.87 28.81
N ASN A 105 52.97 12.90 27.56
CA ASN A 105 53.50 11.75 26.85
C ASN A 105 54.18 10.76 27.79
N SER A 106 53.90 9.45 27.65
CA SER A 106 54.91 8.37 27.62
C SER A 106 54.29 7.00 27.94
N SER A 107 54.80 6.03 27.21
CA SER A 107 54.65 4.58 27.24
C SER A 107 54.54 3.89 28.61
N HIS A 108 53.72 2.82 28.61
CA HIS A 108 53.82 1.57 29.36
C HIS A 108 54.34 1.63 30.82
N CYS A 109 53.45 1.37 31.77
CA CYS A 109 53.74 0.50 32.90
C CYS A 109 52.46 -0.14 33.44
N SER A 110 52.57 -1.45 33.68
CA SER A 110 51.53 -2.35 34.16
C SER A 110 51.45 -2.33 35.69
N MET A 111 50.30 -2.80 36.20
CA MET A 111 50.12 -3.41 37.53
C MET A 111 50.30 -2.52 38.77
N THR A 112 49.21 -1.89 39.20
CA THR A 112 48.75 -1.95 40.61
C THR A 112 47.25 -1.68 40.62
N GLY A 113 46.51 -2.51 41.36
CA GLY A 113 45.06 -2.48 41.41
C GLY A 113 44.54 -1.23 42.10
N ASP A 114 43.85 -0.40 41.33
CA ASP A 114 42.68 0.33 41.77
C ASP A 114 41.72 0.27 40.59
N GLN A 115 40.65 -0.53 40.75
CA GLN A 115 39.56 -0.57 39.79
C GLN A 115 38.91 0.81 39.81
N SER A 116 39.38 1.70 38.94
CA SER A 116 38.59 2.84 38.50
C SER A 116 37.32 2.23 37.92
N SER A 117 36.25 2.30 38.69
CA SER A 117 34.93 1.86 38.28
C SER A 117 34.53 2.76 37.11
N GLN A 118 34.90 2.36 35.90
CA GLN A 118 34.37 2.97 34.70
C GLN A 118 32.85 2.99 34.87
N PRO A 119 32.19 4.12 34.58
CA PRO A 119 30.74 4.19 34.64
C PRO A 119 30.20 3.01 33.83
N TYR A 120 29.53 2.09 34.52
CA TYR A 120 28.93 0.95 33.85
C TYR A 120 27.78 1.49 33.01
N PHE A 121 28.01 1.55 31.71
CA PHE A 121 26.94 1.76 30.75
C PHE A 121 26.34 0.39 30.46
N PRO A 122 25.10 0.11 30.91
CA PRO A 122 24.43 -1.11 30.51
C PRO A 122 24.39 -1.15 28.97
N PRO A 123 24.68 -2.32 28.35
CA PRO A 123 24.64 -2.45 26.90
C PRO A 123 23.32 -1.91 26.36
N PRO A 124 23.36 -1.02 25.34
CA PRO A 124 22.14 -0.49 24.76
C PRO A 124 21.28 -1.66 24.29
N HIS A 125 20.01 -1.63 24.69
CA HIS A 125 19.09 -2.67 24.28
C HIS A 125 18.90 -2.57 22.76
N PRO A 126 18.84 -3.70 22.03
CA PRO A 126 18.63 -3.69 20.59
C PRO A 126 17.42 -2.83 20.23
N VAL A 127 17.56 -2.01 19.21
CA VAL A 127 16.44 -1.28 18.59
C VAL A 127 15.98 -2.13 17.41
N GLU A 128 14.71 -2.52 17.41
CA GLU A 128 14.12 -3.15 16.22
C GLU A 128 13.93 -2.07 15.15
N ILE A 129 14.73 -2.18 14.08
CA ILE A 129 14.65 -1.31 12.91
C ILE A 129 13.77 -2.02 11.89
N PHE A 130 12.52 -1.60 11.79
CA PHE A 130 11.58 -2.09 10.79
C PHE A 130 11.91 -1.47 9.43
N ARG A 131 12.12 -2.29 8.40
CA ARG A 131 12.30 -1.82 7.02
C ARG A 131 10.96 -1.84 6.30
N THR A 132 10.79 -0.93 5.34
CA THR A 132 9.61 -0.93 4.44
C THR A 132 9.47 -2.24 3.67
N SER A 133 10.58 -2.94 3.40
CA SER A 133 10.60 -4.28 2.81
C SER A 133 9.90 -5.35 3.64
N ASP A 134 9.81 -5.15 4.96
CA ASP A 134 9.28 -6.15 5.89
C ASP A 134 7.75 -6.13 5.93
N PHE A 135 7.14 -5.01 5.47
CA PHE A 135 5.69 -4.79 5.46
C PHE A 135 5.11 -4.77 4.04
N PHE A 136 5.87 -4.27 3.05
CA PHE A 136 5.42 -4.20 1.66
C PHE A 136 6.08 -5.27 0.79
N VAL A 137 5.65 -6.54 0.95
CA VAL A 137 6.10 -7.65 0.10
C VAL A 137 5.57 -7.46 -1.33
N GLY A 138 6.38 -6.80 -2.18
CA GLY A 138 6.08 -6.60 -3.61
C GLY A 138 6.14 -5.16 -4.12
N SER A 139 6.24 -4.16 -3.24
CA SER A 139 6.32 -2.72 -3.62
C SER A 139 7.55 -2.39 -4.48
N ALA A 140 8.68 -3.08 -4.25
CA ALA A 140 9.92 -2.88 -5.01
C ALA A 140 9.74 -3.14 -6.52
N LYS A 141 8.83 -4.03 -6.93
CA LYS A 141 8.59 -4.31 -8.36
C LYS A 141 7.78 -3.23 -9.07
N MET A 142 6.98 -2.44 -8.35
CA MET A 142 6.18 -1.35 -8.92
C MET A 142 7.00 -0.05 -9.05
N ALA A 143 7.94 0.20 -8.14
CA ALA A 143 8.81 1.38 -8.21
C ALA A 143 9.83 1.33 -9.36
N GLU A 144 10.32 0.13 -9.72
CA GLU A 144 11.28 -0.06 -10.83
C GLU A 144 10.63 0.20 -12.21
N LEU A 145 9.32 -0.02 -12.34
CA LEU A 145 8.60 0.19 -13.61
C LEU A 145 8.38 1.68 -13.93
N VAL A 146 8.33 2.56 -12.92
CA VAL A 146 8.14 4.01 -13.11
C VAL A 146 9.44 4.71 -13.54
N VAL A 147 10.60 4.16 -13.14
CA VAL A 147 11.93 4.74 -13.50
C VAL A 147 12.36 4.32 -14.92
N ALA A 148 11.85 3.21 -15.45
CA ALA A 148 12.22 2.71 -16.78
C ALA A 148 11.41 3.31 -17.96
N GLY A 149 10.40 4.15 -17.71
CA GLY A 149 9.49 4.68 -18.75
C GLY A 149 9.95 5.96 -19.46
N GLY A 150 11.12 6.51 -19.13
CA GLY A 150 11.57 7.83 -19.59
C GLY A 150 12.59 7.81 -20.73
N ARG A 151 12.29 7.23 -21.90
CA ARG A 151 12.96 7.54 -23.18
C ARG A 151 12.22 6.90 -24.36
N GLN A 152 11.31 7.65 -24.99
CA GLN A 152 10.92 7.39 -26.37
C GLN A 152 12.02 7.94 -27.30
N PRO A 153 12.64 7.14 -28.19
CA PRO A 153 13.42 7.68 -29.28
C PRO A 153 12.46 8.19 -30.37
N SER A 154 12.57 9.49 -30.66
CA SER A 154 12.02 10.12 -31.85
C SER A 154 12.52 9.38 -33.10
N GLN A 155 11.62 8.82 -33.90
CA GLN A 155 11.93 8.40 -35.25
C GLN A 155 11.36 9.41 -36.24
N ARG A 156 12.24 9.76 -37.18
CA ARG A 156 12.08 10.68 -38.31
C ARG A 156 11.01 10.22 -39.28
#